data_AF-A0A3Q7I5Z7-F1
#
_entry.id   AF-A0A3Q7I5Z7-F1
#
_cell.length_a   1.000
_cell.length_b   1.000
_cell.length_c   1.000
_cell.angle_alpha   90.00
_cell.angle_beta   90.00
_cell.angle_gamma   90.00
#
_symmetry.space_group_name_H-M   'P 1'
#
loop_
_entity.id
_entity.type
_entity.pdbx_description
1 polymer ?
#
loop_
_entity_poly.entity_id
_entity_poly.type
_entity_poly.pdbx_seq_one_letter_code
_entity_poly.pdbx_strand_id
1 'polypeptide(L)'
;MPERKYELDERSHFTKLTHLNCQCQNIYCMMLFPVEDCVCKICSMKKGLCRECMCLVCLNFDYANNTCSWVGSDACLHGCHVVCGIHQNLIKPGPSLKGPSRTIEMQFYCLGRSHA
;
A
#
# COMPACT_ATOMS: atom_id res chain seq x y z
N MET A 1 -18.29 -38.81 27.19
CA MET A 1 -18.95 -37.53 26.89
C MET A 1 -18.01 -36.69 26.02
N PRO A 2 -18.26 -36.53 24.70
CA PRO A 2 -17.35 -35.86 23.79
C PRO A 2 -17.97 -34.56 23.24
N GLU A 3 -18.09 -33.52 24.05
CA GLU A 3 -18.58 -32.21 23.59
C GLU A 3 -17.42 -31.23 23.25
N ARG A 4 -16.18 -31.51 23.70
CA ARG A 4 -15.04 -30.59 23.50
C ARG A 4 -14.27 -30.72 22.18
N LYS A 5 -14.68 -31.59 21.25
CA LYS A 5 -14.00 -31.75 19.95
C LYS A 5 -14.61 -30.93 18.82
N TYR A 6 -15.88 -30.51 18.95
CA TYR A 6 -16.58 -29.77 17.89
C TYR A 6 -16.34 -28.25 17.97
N GLU A 7 -16.14 -27.67 19.16
CA GLU A 7 -15.86 -26.22 19.33
C GLU A 7 -14.44 -25.78 18.88
N LEU A 8 -13.48 -26.69 18.81
CA LEU A 8 -12.11 -26.38 18.35
C LEU A 8 -11.99 -26.37 16.82
N ASP A 9 -12.92 -27.01 16.11
CA ASP A 9 -12.93 -27.11 14.66
C ASP A 9 -13.50 -25.85 14.00
N GLU A 10 -14.59 -25.28 14.55
CA GLU A 10 -15.19 -24.03 14.05
C GLU A 10 -14.25 -22.82 14.15
N ARG A 11 -13.45 -22.75 15.22
CA ARG A 11 -12.44 -21.70 15.39
C ARG A 11 -11.35 -21.79 14.33
N SER A 12 -10.97 -23.02 13.94
CA SER A 12 -9.92 -23.30 12.96
C SER A 12 -10.35 -22.99 11.53
N HIS A 13 -11.62 -23.28 11.20
CA HIS A 13 -12.26 -22.93 9.93
C HIS A 13 -12.44 -21.40 9.79
N PHE A 14 -12.76 -20.71 10.88
CA PHE A 14 -12.85 -19.24 10.88
C PHE A 14 -11.47 -18.59 10.64
N THR A 15 -10.39 -19.09 11.24
CA THR A 15 -9.02 -18.61 10.96
C THR A 15 -8.57 -18.80 9.52
N LYS A 16 -9.00 -19.88 8.85
CA LYS A 16 -8.70 -20.09 7.41
C LYS A 16 -9.48 -19.13 6.51
N LEU A 17 -10.72 -18.79 6.87
CA LEU A 17 -11.52 -17.80 6.14
C LEU A 17 -11.00 -16.36 6.36
N THR A 18 -10.38 -16.07 7.50
CA THR A 18 -9.76 -14.75 7.74
C THR A 18 -8.49 -14.49 6.93
N HIS A 19 -7.83 -15.53 6.39
CA HIS A 19 -6.58 -15.35 5.62
C HIS A 19 -6.79 -14.89 4.16
N LEU A 20 -7.95 -15.18 3.54
CA LEU A 20 -8.20 -14.76 2.15
C LEU A 20 -8.32 -13.24 1.97
N ASN A 21 -8.68 -12.51 3.03
CA ASN A 21 -8.85 -11.04 2.99
C ASN A 21 -7.62 -10.26 3.47
N CYS A 22 -6.54 -10.96 3.84
CA CYS A 22 -5.31 -10.36 4.36
C CYS A 22 -4.17 -10.42 3.34
N GLN A 23 -4.40 -10.83 2.09
CA GLN A 23 -3.36 -10.94 1.08
C GLN A 23 -3.64 -10.02 -0.11
N CYS A 24 -2.57 -9.57 -0.77
CA CYS A 24 -2.71 -8.80 -1.99
C CYS A 24 -3.43 -9.58 -3.07
N GLN A 25 -4.43 -8.95 -3.69
CA GLN A 25 -5.12 -9.51 -4.86
C GLN A 25 -4.22 -9.69 -6.09
N ASN A 26 -3.04 -9.05 -6.12
CA ASN A 26 -2.02 -9.38 -7.11
C ASN A 26 -1.36 -10.72 -6.76
N ILE A 27 -1.68 -11.75 -7.54
CA ILE A 27 -1.20 -13.13 -7.37
C ILE A 27 0.33 -13.27 -7.43
N TYR A 28 1.04 -12.30 -8.02
CA TYR A 28 2.51 -12.29 -8.04
C TYR A 28 3.10 -11.60 -6.81
N CYS A 29 2.34 -10.72 -6.16
CA CYS A 29 2.80 -9.97 -5.00
C CYS A 29 2.71 -10.79 -3.72
N MET A 30 1.57 -11.48 -3.51
CA MET A 30 1.33 -12.37 -2.36
C MET A 30 1.60 -11.77 -0.97
N MET A 31 1.87 -10.47 -0.86
CA MET A 31 2.16 -9.79 0.40
C MET A 31 0.96 -9.82 1.33
N LEU A 32 1.23 -10.04 2.62
CA LEU A 32 0.23 -10.04 3.68
C LEU A 32 0.02 -8.63 4.24
N PHE A 33 -1.23 -8.31 4.61
CA PHE A 33 -1.69 -7.07 5.26
C PHE A 33 -2.41 -7.38 6.58
N PRO A 34 -2.42 -6.45 7.55
CA PRO A 34 -1.97 -5.07 7.46
C PRO A 34 -0.45 -4.97 7.35
N VAL A 35 0.04 -4.06 6.51
CA VAL A 35 1.37 -3.54 6.83
C VAL A 35 1.19 -2.76 8.12
N GLU A 36 1.86 -3.19 9.18
CA GLU A 36 1.96 -2.39 10.40
C GLU A 36 2.44 -0.98 10.01
N ASP A 37 1.91 0.05 10.67
CA ASP A 37 2.33 1.46 10.57
C ASP A 37 1.77 2.37 9.46
N CYS A 38 0.68 2.02 8.77
CA CYS A 38 -0.03 2.99 7.91
C CYS A 38 -1.51 3.17 8.28
N VAL A 39 -1.85 4.34 8.83
CA VAL A 39 -3.23 4.73 9.21
C VAL A 39 -3.89 5.69 8.22
N CYS A 40 -3.43 5.75 6.97
CA CYS A 40 -4.04 6.66 5.99
C CYS A 40 -5.43 6.17 5.56
N LYS A 41 -6.33 7.11 5.25
CA LYS A 41 -7.72 6.81 4.83
C LYS A 41 -7.79 5.79 3.68
N ILE A 42 -6.82 5.82 2.77
CA ILE A 42 -6.76 4.93 1.61
C ILE A 42 -6.49 3.48 2.06
N CYS A 43 -5.50 3.27 2.94
CA CYS A 43 -5.19 1.95 3.51
C CYS A 43 -6.29 1.47 4.46
N SER A 44 -6.90 2.36 5.24
CA SER A 44 -8.00 2.02 6.16
C SER A 44 -9.26 1.55 5.43
N MET A 45 -9.48 1.96 4.18
CA MET A 45 -10.62 1.51 3.36
C MET A 45 -10.46 0.08 2.79
N LYS A 46 -9.33 -0.60 3.03
CA LYS A 46 -9.10 -2.05 2.81
C LYS A 46 -9.72 -2.64 1.52
N LYS A 47 -9.28 -2.16 0.35
CA LYS A 47 -9.73 -2.73 -0.95
C LYS A 47 -9.04 -4.04 -1.38
N GLY A 48 -8.27 -4.70 -0.50
CA GLY A 48 -7.52 -5.92 -0.84
C GLY A 48 -6.23 -5.68 -1.64
N LEU A 49 -5.64 -4.49 -1.53
CA LEU A 49 -4.55 -4.04 -2.39
C LEU A 49 -3.34 -3.58 -1.56
N CYS A 50 -2.13 -3.85 -2.08
CA CYS A 50 -0.87 -3.60 -1.39
C CYS A 50 -0.20 -2.28 -1.74
N ARG A 51 0.49 -1.64 -0.80
CA ARG A 51 1.26 -0.40 -1.09
C ARG A 51 2.43 -0.62 -2.07
N GLU A 52 2.98 -1.84 -2.12
CA GLU A 52 4.16 -2.18 -2.93
C GLU A 52 3.85 -2.31 -4.42
N CYS A 53 2.59 -2.58 -4.76
CA CYS A 53 2.19 -3.06 -6.08
C CYS A 53 0.93 -2.38 -6.59
N MET A 54 0.24 -1.54 -5.81
CA MET A 54 -1.01 -0.89 -6.19
C MET A 54 -0.81 0.61 -6.32
N CYS A 55 -1.11 1.13 -7.50
CA CYS A 55 -1.05 2.56 -7.76
C CYS A 55 -2.19 3.27 -7.02
N LEU A 56 -1.88 4.17 -6.09
CA LEU A 56 -2.91 4.88 -5.31
C LEU A 56 -3.77 5.87 -6.13
N VAL A 57 -3.35 6.18 -7.36
CA VAL A 57 -4.09 7.08 -8.25
C VAL A 57 -5.14 6.32 -9.07
N CYS A 58 -4.73 5.29 -9.80
CA CYS A 58 -5.63 4.56 -10.69
C CYS A 58 -6.18 3.26 -10.08
N LEU A 59 -5.73 2.88 -8.88
CA LEU A 59 -6.10 1.66 -8.16
C LEU A 59 -5.82 0.36 -8.94
N ASN A 60 -4.88 0.40 -9.90
CA ASN A 60 -4.42 -0.77 -10.66
C ASN A 60 -3.05 -1.25 -10.15
N PHE A 61 -2.72 -2.50 -10.47
CA PHE A 61 -1.41 -3.05 -10.13
C PHE A 61 -0.30 -2.52 -11.02
N ASP A 62 0.89 -2.41 -10.45
CA ASP A 62 2.12 -2.42 -11.22
C ASP A 62 2.46 -3.87 -11.58
N TYR A 63 2.32 -4.18 -12.87
CA TYR A 63 2.71 -5.49 -13.41
C TYR A 63 4.20 -5.50 -13.81
N ALA A 64 4.87 -4.35 -13.78
CA ALA A 64 6.25 -4.19 -14.19
C ALA A 64 7.14 -3.95 -12.97
N ASN A 65 7.36 -5.03 -12.20
CA ASN A 65 8.38 -5.00 -11.15
C ASN A 65 9.75 -4.60 -11.77
N ASN A 66 10.46 -3.69 -11.12
CA ASN A 66 11.80 -3.21 -11.50
C ASN A 66 11.88 -2.32 -12.76
N THR A 67 10.78 -1.73 -13.22
CA THR A 67 10.86 -0.64 -14.21
C THR A 67 10.83 0.73 -13.54
N CYS A 68 11.41 1.77 -14.16
CA CYS A 68 11.33 3.17 -13.71
C CYS A 68 9.91 3.77 -13.85
N SER A 69 8.87 2.94 -13.84
CA SER A 69 7.45 3.27 -13.94
C SER A 69 6.82 3.64 -12.61
N TRP A 70 7.55 3.51 -11.50
CA TRP A 70 7.03 3.68 -10.14
C TRP A 70 7.70 4.82 -9.39
N VAL A 71 6.91 5.58 -8.61
CA VAL A 71 7.42 6.58 -7.68
C VAL A 71 6.80 6.38 -6.30
N GLY A 72 7.65 6.38 -5.27
CA GLY A 72 7.25 6.18 -3.87
C GLY A 72 7.51 7.42 -3.00
N SER A 73 6.77 7.51 -1.89
CA SER A 73 7.01 8.50 -0.83
C SER A 73 7.70 7.83 0.36
N ASP A 74 8.94 8.24 0.64
CA ASP A 74 9.72 7.79 1.82
C ASP A 74 8.95 7.91 3.14
N ALA A 75 8.05 8.88 3.26
CA ALA A 75 7.32 9.17 4.50
C ALA A 75 6.19 8.17 4.84
N CYS A 76 5.60 7.52 3.84
CA CYS A 76 4.39 6.70 4.05
C CYS A 76 4.42 5.39 3.26
N LEU A 77 5.52 5.12 2.55
CA LEU A 77 5.77 3.89 1.78
C LEU A 77 4.66 3.57 0.76
N HIS A 78 3.96 4.61 0.31
CA HIS A 78 3.00 4.54 -0.77
C HIS A 78 3.64 4.95 -2.07
N GLY A 79 3.15 4.40 -3.17
CA GLY A 79 3.55 4.83 -4.50
C GLY A 79 2.42 4.89 -5.51
N CYS A 80 2.78 5.34 -6.69
CA CYS A 80 1.93 5.28 -7.86
C CYS A 80 2.79 5.08 -9.11
N HIS A 81 2.13 4.75 -10.22
CA HIS A 81 2.80 4.88 -11.52
C HIS A 81 3.26 6.32 -11.71
N VAL A 82 4.46 6.52 -12.25
CA VAL A 82 5.04 7.84 -12.56
C VAL A 82 4.08 8.64 -13.44
N VAL A 83 3.53 8.01 -14.49
CA VAL A 83 2.55 8.64 -15.40
C VAL A 83 1.30 9.09 -14.65
N CYS A 84 0.78 8.27 -13.74
CA CYS A 84 -0.38 8.65 -12.92
C CYS A 84 -0.05 9.84 -11.99
N GLY A 85 1.14 9.85 -11.40
CA GLY A 85 1.63 10.97 -10.59
C GLY A 85 1.78 12.27 -11.37
N ILE A 86 2.31 12.20 -12.60
CA ILE A 86 2.43 13.36 -13.50
C ILE A 86 1.06 13.89 -13.88
N HIS A 87 0.13 13.03 -14.33
CA HIS A 87 -1.22 13.45 -14.72
C HIS A 87 -2.01 14.10 -13.58
N GLN A 88 -1.75 13.70 -12.34
CA GLN A 88 -2.37 14.28 -11.14
C GLN A 88 -1.56 15.44 -10.53
N ASN A 89 -0.49 15.89 -11.16
CA ASN A 89 0.42 16.92 -10.65
C ASN A 89 0.97 16.62 -9.23
N LEU A 90 1.19 15.34 -8.94
CA LEU A 90 1.72 14.86 -7.65
C LEU A 90 3.25 14.80 -7.62
N ILE A 91 3.92 14.96 -8.76
CA ILE A 91 5.38 15.04 -8.85
C ILE A 91 5.74 16.48 -9.20
N LYS A 92 6.33 17.21 -8.25
CA LYS A 92 6.63 18.64 -8.42
C LYS A 92 7.82 19.08 -7.55
N PRO A 93 8.46 20.23 -7.87
CA PRO A 93 9.58 20.73 -7.09
C PRO A 93 9.17 21.05 -5.64
N GLY A 94 10.02 20.69 -4.68
CA GLY A 94 9.85 20.95 -3.25
C GLY A 94 11.18 21.07 -2.51
N PRO A 95 11.19 21.54 -1.26
CA PRO A 95 12.41 21.69 -0.46
C PRO A 95 13.05 20.32 -0.19
N SER A 96 14.34 20.15 -0.48
CA SER A 96 15.04 18.89 -0.20
C SER A 96 14.88 18.49 1.27
N LEU A 97 14.46 17.25 1.50
CA LEU A 97 14.27 16.70 2.86
C LEU A 97 15.59 16.20 3.47
N LYS A 98 16.60 15.92 2.64
CA LYS A 98 17.87 15.27 3.04
C LYS A 98 19.12 16.07 2.62
N GLY A 99 18.97 17.12 1.80
CA GLY A 99 20.06 17.91 1.25
C GLY A 99 20.39 19.19 2.02
N PRO A 100 21.43 19.93 1.59
CA PRO A 100 21.78 21.21 2.19
C PRO A 100 20.59 22.18 2.14
N SER A 101 20.40 22.95 3.21
CA SER A 101 19.36 23.99 3.28
C SER A 101 19.42 24.86 2.02
N ARG A 102 18.29 24.97 1.30
CA ARG A 102 18.03 25.72 0.04
C ARG A 102 18.09 24.96 -1.28
N THR A 103 18.28 23.63 -1.32
CA THR A 103 18.12 22.88 -2.58
C THR A 103 16.65 22.55 -2.85
N ILE A 104 16.23 22.68 -4.12
CA ILE A 104 14.90 22.28 -4.61
C ILE A 104 15.07 20.95 -5.34
N GLU A 105 14.24 19.96 -5.00
CA GLU A 105 14.23 18.63 -5.60
C GLU A 105 12.83 18.26 -6.07
N MET A 106 12.73 17.38 -7.06
CA MET A 106 11.44 16.81 -7.46
C MET A 106 10.93 15.87 -6.38
N GLN A 107 9.76 16.14 -5.83
CA GLN A 107 9.15 15.35 -4.79
C GLN A 107 7.81 14.78 -5.22
N PHE A 108 7.53 13.58 -4.72
CA PHE A 108 6.22 12.96 -4.84
C PHE A 108 5.35 13.28 -3.63
N TYR A 109 4.19 13.88 -3.90
CA TYR A 109 3.18 14.25 -2.92
C TYR A 109 2.11 13.17 -2.90
N CYS A 110 2.30 12.19 -2.02
CA CYS A 110 1.36 11.08 -1.89
C CYS A 110 -0.02 11.54 -1.37
N LEU A 111 -1.09 11.03 -2.00
CA LEU A 111 -2.49 11.22 -1.58
C LEU A 111 -2.78 10.67 -0.17
N GLY A 112 -1.96 9.75 0.32
CA GLY A 112 -2.07 9.19 1.67
C GLY A 112 -1.61 10.14 2.78
N ARG A 113 -0.92 11.26 2.46
CA ARG A 113 -0.38 12.20 3.46
C ARG A 113 -1.42 13.05 4.23
N SER A 114 -2.72 12.79 4.07
CA SER A 114 -3.75 13.33 4.97
C SER A 114 -3.70 12.63 6.35
N HIS A 115 -2.54 12.62 6.98
CA HIS A 115 -2.38 12.32 8.39
C HIS A 115 -2.61 13.64 9.13
N ALA A 116 -3.67 13.68 9.94
CA ALA A 116 -3.99 14.82 10.80
C ALA A 116 -2.86 15.08 11.81
#